data_AF-A0A973GF35-F1
#
_entry.id   AF-A0A973GF35-F1
#
_cell.length_a   1.000
_cell.length_b   1.000
_cell.length_c   1.000
_cell.angle_alpha   90.00
_cell.angle_beta   90.00
_cell.angle_gamma   90.00
#
_symmetry.space_group_name_H-M   'P 1'
#
loop_
_entity.id
_entity.type
_entity.pdbx_description
1 polymer ?
#
loop_
_entity_poly.entity_id
_entity_poly.type
_entity_poly.pdbx_seq_one_letter_code
_entity_poly.pdbx_strand_id
1 'polypeptide(L)'
;MQTIESRALLAELFEEYSEWYYSLAEENGVLPRSVSGVSDEGKQFIYMIDGLDLHHMVRNKYLRYVLDEHHSVAYAYGGLALRGDSEQGEIEEVLDIVAADSKRYILGHWRLIRGEEGKIIGLMHMGTSEGDDPEKQPSAWFLAGAIRFTEPEKLKFGSIWEQAKGDVIFKDRSVADEDD
;
A
#
# COMPACT_ATOMS: atom_id res chain seq x y z
N MET A 1 20.27 -12.59 11.78
CA MET A 1 20.13 -11.19 12.20
C MET A 1 19.21 -10.43 11.24
N GLN A 2 19.50 -10.40 9.92
CA GLN A 2 18.66 -9.77 8.88
C GLN A 2 17.15 -10.15 8.88
N THR A 3 16.78 -11.39 9.20
CA THR A 3 15.37 -11.84 9.16
C THR A 3 14.48 -11.26 10.27
N ILE A 4 15.07 -10.85 11.39
CA ILE A 4 14.33 -10.27 12.52
C ILE A 4 14.04 -8.80 12.24
N GLU A 5 15.02 -8.08 11.71
CA GLU A 5 14.89 -6.68 11.28
C GLU A 5 13.86 -6.52 10.15
N SER A 6 13.85 -7.43 9.17
CA SER A 6 12.84 -7.44 8.09
C SER A 6 11.41 -7.63 8.62
N ARG A 7 11.21 -8.45 9.67
CA ARG A 7 9.88 -8.69 10.25
C ARG A 7 9.38 -7.49 11.05
N ALA A 8 10.28 -6.87 11.82
CA ALA A 8 9.95 -5.67 12.59
C ALA A 8 9.57 -4.52 11.66
N LEU A 9 10.39 -4.24 10.64
CA LEU A 9 10.12 -3.22 9.63
C LEU A 9 8.75 -3.44 8.95
N LEU A 10 8.43 -4.68 8.61
CA LEU A 10 7.16 -5.01 7.96
C LEU A 10 5.95 -4.74 8.86
N ALA A 11 6.06 -5.10 10.15
CA ALA A 11 5.01 -4.86 11.14
C ALA A 11 4.83 -3.37 11.43
N GLU A 12 5.92 -2.64 11.62
CA GLU A 12 5.91 -1.18 11.81
C GLU A 12 5.32 -0.46 10.60
N LEU A 13 5.72 -0.85 9.38
CA LEU A 13 5.15 -0.28 8.17
C LEU A 13 3.65 -0.56 8.06
N PHE A 14 3.20 -1.76 8.40
CA PHE A 14 1.78 -2.10 8.41
C PHE A 14 0.99 -1.25 9.41
N GLU A 15 1.51 -1.08 10.61
CA GLU A 15 0.89 -0.28 11.68
C GLU A 15 0.80 1.19 11.28
N GLU A 16 1.93 1.81 10.91
CA GLU A 16 1.97 3.22 10.48
C GLU A 16 1.03 3.48 9.31
N TYR A 17 1.01 2.58 8.32
CA TYR A 17 0.16 2.73 7.15
C TYR A 17 -1.33 2.60 7.49
N SER A 18 -1.65 1.73 8.45
CA SER A 18 -3.02 1.57 8.95
C SER A 18 -3.46 2.81 9.73
N GLU A 19 -2.63 3.32 10.63
CA GLU A 19 -2.88 4.55 11.38
C GLU A 19 -3.06 5.76 10.45
N TRP A 20 -2.24 5.86 9.40
CA TRP A 20 -2.41 6.90 8.39
C TRP A 20 -3.76 6.81 7.67
N TYR A 21 -4.23 5.61 7.34
CA TYR A 21 -5.59 5.45 6.79
C TYR A 21 -6.69 5.81 7.78
N TYR A 22 -6.51 5.51 9.08
CA TYR A 22 -7.41 5.95 10.13
C TYR A 22 -7.48 7.48 10.19
N SER A 23 -6.35 8.17 10.16
CA SER A 23 -6.34 9.64 10.19
C SER A 23 -7.01 10.23 8.95
N LEU A 24 -6.80 9.65 7.75
CA LEU A 24 -7.50 10.07 6.53
C LEU A 24 -9.03 9.90 6.63
N ALA A 25 -9.49 8.79 7.23
CA ALA A 25 -10.92 8.56 7.45
C ALA A 25 -11.51 9.64 8.37
N GLU A 26 -10.84 9.93 9.49
CA GLU A 26 -11.34 10.88 10.49
C GLU A 26 -11.26 12.34 10.04
N GLU A 27 -10.15 12.73 9.42
CA GLU A 27 -9.89 14.13 9.06
C GLU A 27 -10.56 14.53 7.75
N ASN A 28 -10.52 13.64 6.75
CA ASN A 28 -10.89 13.97 5.38
C ASN A 28 -12.14 13.22 4.90
N GLY A 29 -12.53 12.14 5.58
CA GLY A 29 -13.68 11.31 5.20
C GLY A 29 -13.49 10.56 3.88
N VAL A 30 -12.25 10.44 3.40
CA VAL A 30 -11.87 9.80 2.12
C VAL A 30 -10.72 8.83 2.33
N LEU A 31 -10.71 7.74 1.56
CA LEU A 31 -9.65 6.73 1.60
C LEU A 31 -9.09 6.53 0.19
N PRO A 32 -8.01 7.23 -0.17
CA PRO A 32 -7.41 7.11 -1.48
C PRO A 32 -6.81 5.72 -1.67
N ARG A 33 -6.67 5.27 -2.90
CA ARG A 33 -5.77 4.16 -3.20
C ARG A 33 -4.34 4.68 -3.13
N SER A 34 -3.45 3.93 -2.49
CA SER A 34 -2.07 4.37 -2.31
C SER A 34 -1.09 3.21 -2.27
N VAL A 35 0.17 3.52 -2.56
CA VAL A 35 1.31 2.61 -2.37
C VAL A 35 2.43 3.34 -1.64
N SER A 36 3.17 2.62 -0.81
CA SER A 36 4.37 3.07 -0.12
C SER A 36 5.48 2.05 -0.29
N GLY A 37 6.72 2.54 -0.35
CA GLY A 37 7.92 1.71 -0.34
C GLY A 37 8.95 2.29 0.62
N VAL A 38 9.67 1.41 1.30
CA VAL A 38 10.77 1.74 2.21
C VAL A 38 12.05 1.10 1.67
N SER A 39 13.09 1.90 1.42
CA SER A 39 14.40 1.39 1.00
C SER A 39 15.19 0.79 2.16
N ASP A 40 16.29 0.10 1.84
CA ASP A 40 17.26 -0.41 2.82
C ASP A 40 17.97 0.70 3.62
N GLU A 41 17.97 1.93 3.10
CA GLU A 41 18.43 3.14 3.78
C GLU A 41 17.36 3.80 4.67
N GLY A 42 16.15 3.23 4.77
CA GLY A 42 15.06 3.81 5.57
C GLY A 42 14.32 4.98 4.91
N LYS A 43 14.60 5.28 3.64
CA LYS A 43 13.84 6.30 2.88
C LYS A 43 12.49 5.73 2.49
N GLN A 44 11.43 6.46 2.81
CA GLN A 44 10.06 6.06 2.52
C GLN A 44 9.41 7.04 1.56
N PHE A 45 8.54 6.53 0.70
CA PHE A 45 7.62 7.35 -0.08
C PHE A 45 6.18 6.88 0.13
N ILE A 46 5.21 7.79 0.02
CA ILE A 46 3.77 7.49 -0.04
C ILE A 46 3.21 8.16 -1.30
N TYR A 47 2.61 7.34 -2.16
CA TYR A 47 2.07 7.77 -3.44
C TYR A 47 0.58 7.45 -3.53
N MET A 48 -0.25 8.49 -3.61
CA MET A 48 -1.68 8.38 -3.89
C MET A 48 -1.91 8.16 -5.39
N ILE A 49 -2.67 7.13 -5.75
CA ILE A 49 -2.76 6.63 -7.15
C ILE A 49 -4.17 6.63 -7.72
N ASP A 50 -5.13 7.33 -7.09
CA ASP A 50 -6.50 7.43 -7.62
C ASP A 50 -6.57 8.18 -8.95
N GLY A 51 -5.67 9.14 -9.16
CA GLY A 51 -5.57 9.89 -10.43
C GLY A 51 -4.89 9.12 -11.57
N LEU A 52 -4.43 7.89 -11.33
CA LEU A 52 -3.67 7.12 -12.31
C LEU A 52 -4.60 6.40 -13.28
N ASP A 53 -4.78 6.96 -14.47
CA ASP A 53 -5.56 6.37 -15.56
C ASP A 53 -4.79 5.25 -16.29
N LEU A 54 -4.58 4.14 -15.59
CA LEU A 54 -3.99 2.93 -16.12
C LEU A 54 -4.91 1.73 -15.86
N HIS A 55 -5.06 0.89 -16.88
CA HIS A 55 -5.69 -0.42 -16.73
C HIS A 55 -5.00 -1.21 -15.60
N HIS A 56 -5.77 -1.93 -14.78
CA HIS A 56 -5.29 -2.53 -13.51
C HIS A 56 -4.01 -3.36 -13.65
N MET A 57 -3.86 -4.16 -14.71
CA MET A 57 -2.62 -4.93 -14.94
C MET A 57 -1.41 -4.04 -15.24
N VAL A 58 -1.60 -2.97 -16.02
CA VAL A 58 -0.55 -2.00 -16.36
C VAL A 58 -0.19 -1.17 -15.14
N ARG A 59 -1.19 -0.78 -14.33
CA ARG A 59 -0.98 -0.12 -13.05
C ARG A 59 -0.12 -0.97 -12.13
N ASN A 60 -0.47 -2.23 -11.89
CA ASN A 60 0.30 -3.10 -10.99
C ASN A 60 1.78 -3.21 -11.43
N LYS A 61 2.02 -3.33 -12.74
CA LYS A 61 3.36 -3.32 -13.31
C LYS A 61 4.08 -1.97 -13.11
N TYR A 62 3.39 -0.86 -13.31
CA TYR A 62 3.92 0.47 -13.02
C TYR A 62 4.26 0.67 -11.54
N LEU A 63 3.40 0.25 -10.61
CA LEU A 63 3.70 0.34 -9.17
C LEU A 63 4.95 -0.46 -8.82
N ARG A 64 5.11 -1.66 -9.38
CA ARG A 64 6.34 -2.44 -9.21
C ARG A 64 7.57 -1.71 -9.75
N TYR A 65 7.46 -1.06 -10.90
CA TYR A 65 8.54 -0.23 -11.44
C TYR A 65 8.94 0.88 -10.47
N VAL A 66 7.98 1.59 -9.87
CA VAL A 66 8.26 2.65 -8.87
C VAL A 66 8.96 2.08 -7.63
N LEU A 67 8.52 0.92 -7.13
CA LEU A 67 9.18 0.25 -5.99
C LEU A 67 10.63 -0.15 -6.31
N ASP A 68 10.87 -0.66 -7.52
CA ASP A 68 12.22 -1.03 -7.98
C ASP A 68 13.12 0.21 -8.17
N GLU A 69 12.60 1.32 -8.72
CA GLU A 69 13.31 2.60 -8.88
C GLU A 69 13.74 3.19 -7.53
N HIS A 70 12.96 2.96 -6.49
CA HIS A 70 13.25 3.41 -5.11
C HIS A 70 13.99 2.36 -4.27
N HIS A 71 14.46 1.26 -4.87
CA HIS A 71 15.15 0.18 -4.17
C HIS A 71 14.41 -0.28 -2.89
N SER A 72 13.08 -0.32 -2.97
CA SER A 72 12.25 -0.65 -1.81
C SER A 72 12.47 -2.10 -1.40
N VAL A 73 12.62 -2.34 -0.10
CA VAL A 73 12.76 -3.68 0.50
C VAL A 73 11.51 -4.11 1.26
N ALA A 74 10.72 -3.14 1.73
CA ALA A 74 9.39 -3.32 2.30
C ALA A 74 8.40 -2.40 1.58
N TYR A 75 7.17 -2.86 1.44
CA TYR A 75 6.14 -2.20 0.64
C TYR A 75 4.82 -2.18 1.42
N ALA A 76 4.00 -1.16 1.22
CA ALA A 76 2.61 -1.14 1.66
C ALA A 76 1.69 -0.71 0.52
N TYR A 77 0.48 -1.22 0.51
CA TYR A 77 -0.56 -0.82 -0.42
C TYR A 77 -1.90 -0.81 0.30
N GLY A 78 -2.68 0.23 0.02
CA GLY A 78 -4.00 0.40 0.58
C GLY A 78 -5.01 0.75 -0.50
N GLY A 79 -6.22 0.26 -0.36
CA GLY A 79 -7.31 0.67 -1.23
C GLY A 79 -8.64 0.02 -0.91
N LEU A 80 -9.70 0.64 -1.42
CA LEU A 80 -11.04 0.13 -1.27
C LEU A 80 -11.30 -1.03 -2.23
N ALA A 81 -11.97 -2.06 -1.71
CA ALA A 81 -12.53 -3.18 -2.43
C ALA A 81 -14.02 -3.32 -2.11
N LEU A 82 -14.79 -3.75 -3.10
CA LEU A 82 -16.18 -4.15 -2.92
C LEU A 82 -16.22 -5.66 -2.74
N ARG A 83 -16.78 -6.13 -1.63
CA ARG A 83 -16.98 -7.55 -1.33
C ARG A 83 -18.48 -7.82 -1.27
N GLY A 84 -18.92 -8.91 -1.91
CA GLY A 84 -20.30 -9.36 -1.75
C GLY A 84 -20.41 -10.16 -0.46
N ASP A 85 -21.33 -9.78 0.43
CA ASP A 85 -21.78 -10.67 1.49
C ASP A 85 -22.70 -11.72 0.88
N SER A 86 -22.23 -12.96 0.82
CA SER A 86 -22.96 -14.08 0.24
C SER A 86 -24.22 -14.47 1.02
N GLU A 87 -24.36 -14.08 2.29
CA GLU A 87 -25.53 -14.42 3.10
C GLU A 87 -26.67 -13.42 2.96
N GLN A 88 -26.36 -12.14 2.73
CA GLN A 88 -27.35 -11.04 2.75
C GLN A 88 -27.51 -10.35 1.38
N GLY A 89 -26.63 -10.65 0.42
CA GLY A 89 -26.64 -10.02 -0.90
C GLY A 89 -26.25 -8.54 -0.87
N GLU A 90 -25.70 -8.06 0.24
CA GLU A 90 -25.23 -6.69 0.41
C GLU A 90 -23.79 -6.57 -0.11
N ILE A 91 -23.51 -5.46 -0.78
CA ILE A 91 -22.14 -5.12 -1.19
C ILE A 91 -21.52 -4.35 -0.04
N GLU A 92 -20.49 -4.92 0.56
CA GLU A 92 -19.70 -4.29 1.61
C GLU A 92 -18.47 -3.60 1.02
N GLU A 93 -18.27 -2.34 1.39
CA GLU A 93 -17.03 -1.62 1.13
C GLU A 93 -16.01 -1.91 2.22
N VAL A 94 -14.86 -2.44 1.83
CA VAL A 94 -13.77 -2.82 2.73
C VAL A 94 -12.50 -2.11 2.30
N LEU A 95 -11.80 -1.51 3.26
CA LEU A 95 -10.42 -1.08 3.11
C LEU A 95 -9.52 -2.29 3.32
N ASP A 96 -8.72 -2.60 2.30
CA ASP A 96 -7.65 -3.58 2.38
C ASP A 96 -6.33 -2.83 2.51
N ILE A 97 -5.56 -3.18 3.54
CA ILE A 97 -4.17 -2.74 3.70
C ILE A 97 -3.28 -3.97 3.71
N VAL A 98 -2.27 -3.96 2.86
CA VAL A 98 -1.23 -4.98 2.83
C VAL A 98 0.12 -4.33 3.01
N ALA A 99 0.94 -4.90 3.90
CA ALA A 99 2.38 -4.68 3.90
C ALA A 99 3.04 -5.98 3.42
N ALA A 100 4.05 -5.88 2.55
CA ALA A 100 4.79 -7.04 2.08
C ALA A 100 6.30 -6.76 1.97
N ASP A 101 7.09 -7.83 2.02
CA ASP A 101 8.47 -7.85 1.52
C ASP A 101 8.61 -8.99 0.49
N SER A 102 9.83 -9.32 0.06
CA SER A 102 10.07 -10.40 -0.91
C SER A 102 9.68 -11.81 -0.42
N LYS A 103 9.42 -11.98 0.87
CA LYS A 103 9.19 -13.27 1.54
C LYS A 103 7.89 -13.32 2.33
N ARG A 104 7.33 -12.19 2.75
CA ARG A 104 6.23 -12.14 3.72
C ARG A 104 5.18 -11.11 3.35
N TYR A 105 4.00 -11.27 3.92
CA TYR A 105 2.98 -10.23 3.93
C TYR A 105 2.21 -10.21 5.25
N ILE A 106 1.66 -9.04 5.56
CA ILE A 106 0.62 -8.80 6.57
C ILE A 106 -0.52 -8.12 5.83
N LEU A 107 -1.74 -8.64 5.97
CA LEU A 107 -2.95 -8.16 5.31
C LEU A 107 -4.03 -7.92 6.37
N GLY A 108 -4.54 -6.70 6.43
CA GLY A 108 -5.65 -6.31 7.27
C GLY A 108 -6.87 -5.89 6.46
N HIS A 109 -8.03 -6.03 7.10
CA HIS A 109 -9.32 -5.67 6.52
C HIS A 109 -10.10 -4.76 7.47
N TRP A 110 -10.67 -3.69 6.94
CA TRP A 110 -11.52 -2.78 7.71
C TRP A 110 -12.83 -2.52 6.99
N ARG A 111 -13.94 -2.75 7.68
CA ARG A 111 -15.26 -2.32 7.23
C ARG A 111 -15.38 -0.82 7.39
N LEU A 112 -15.85 -0.16 6.33
CA LEU A 112 -16.11 1.28 6.38
C LEU A 112 -17.39 1.57 7.16
N ILE A 113 -17.32 2.55 8.06
CA ILE A 113 -18.50 3.13 8.71
C ILE A 113 -18.77 4.47 8.03
N ARG A 114 -19.92 4.58 7.35
CA ARG A 114 -20.35 5.84 6.71
C ARG A 114 -21.34 6.59 7.61
N GLY A 115 -21.12 7.89 7.72
CA GLY A 115 -22.03 8.81 8.39
C GLY A 115 -23.06 9.40 7.43
N GLU A 116 -23.68 10.49 7.88
CA GLU A 116 -24.55 11.30 7.03
C GLU A 116 -23.78 11.84 5.81
N GLU A 117 -24.48 12.06 4.69
CA GLU A 117 -23.89 12.51 3.41
C GLU A 117 -22.88 11.53 2.76
N GLY A 118 -22.76 10.31 3.29
CA GLY A 118 -21.91 9.27 2.71
C GLY A 118 -20.42 9.43 3.00
N LYS A 119 -20.01 10.36 3.87
CA LYS A 119 -18.61 10.47 4.32
C LYS A 119 -18.22 9.28 5.19
N ILE A 120 -16.96 8.89 5.13
CA ILE A 120 -16.40 7.87 6.03
C ILE A 120 -16.18 8.54 7.38
N ILE A 121 -16.68 7.94 8.46
CA ILE A 121 -16.58 8.46 9.83
C ILE A 121 -15.86 7.48 10.78
N GLY A 122 -15.47 6.32 10.27
CA GLY A 122 -14.75 5.32 11.05
C GLY A 122 -14.42 4.08 10.26
N LEU A 123 -13.51 3.29 10.81
CA LEU A 123 -13.05 2.02 10.27
C LEU A 123 -13.14 0.96 11.36
N MET A 124 -13.86 -0.12 11.09
CA MET A 124 -13.98 -1.26 11.98
C MET A 124 -13.06 -2.38 11.51
N HIS A 125 -12.04 -2.70 12.32
CA HIS A 125 -11.12 -3.78 12.00
C HIS A 125 -11.85 -5.13 11.99
N MET A 126 -11.74 -5.85 10.87
CA MET A 126 -12.41 -7.14 10.64
C MET A 126 -11.46 -8.33 10.86
N GLY A 127 -10.16 -8.12 10.79
CA GLY A 127 -9.16 -9.14 11.04
C GLY A 127 -7.86 -8.90 10.27
N THR A 128 -6.82 -9.58 10.74
CA THR A 128 -5.48 -9.56 10.15
C THR A 128 -5.05 -10.98 9.80
N SER A 129 -4.33 -11.13 8.70
CA SER A 129 -3.68 -12.39 8.29
C SER A 129 -2.23 -12.13 7.90
N GLU A 130 -1.35 -13.10 8.12
CA GLU A 130 0.05 -13.04 7.70
C GLU A 130 0.45 -14.35 6.99
N GLY A 131 1.50 -14.30 6.18
CA GLY A 131 2.04 -15.47 5.49
C GLY A 131 3.41 -15.24 4.87
N ASP A 132 4.04 -16.33 4.39
CA ASP A 132 5.42 -16.35 3.85
C ASP A 132 5.45 -16.55 2.32
N ASP A 133 4.34 -16.29 1.61
CA ASP A 133 4.19 -16.49 0.17
C ASP A 133 3.48 -15.32 -0.53
N PRO A 134 4.02 -14.09 -0.45
CA PRO A 134 3.35 -12.88 -0.96
C PRO A 134 3.06 -12.94 -2.47
N GLU A 135 3.85 -13.68 -3.26
CA GLU A 135 3.61 -13.89 -4.68
C GLU A 135 2.33 -14.69 -4.99
N LYS A 136 1.83 -15.47 -4.03
CA LYS A 136 0.60 -16.26 -4.17
C LYS A 136 -0.63 -15.51 -3.66
N GLN A 137 -0.45 -14.39 -2.98
CA GLN A 137 -1.55 -13.57 -2.48
C GLN A 137 -1.99 -12.54 -3.52
N PRO A 138 -3.26 -12.56 -3.99
CA PRO A 138 -3.76 -11.62 -4.99
C PRO A 138 -3.59 -10.14 -4.64
N SER A 139 -3.57 -9.80 -3.36
CA SER A 139 -3.39 -8.41 -2.88
C SER A 139 -1.91 -8.01 -2.72
N ALA A 140 -0.98 -8.98 -2.64
CA ALA A 140 0.45 -8.71 -2.38
C ALA A 140 1.37 -9.03 -3.57
N TRP A 141 0.93 -9.84 -4.54
CA TRP A 141 1.83 -10.41 -5.56
C TRP A 141 2.53 -9.34 -6.41
N PHE A 142 1.88 -8.21 -6.70
CA PHE A 142 2.49 -7.16 -7.52
C PHE A 142 3.50 -6.30 -6.73
N LEU A 143 3.46 -6.36 -5.40
CA LEU A 143 4.43 -5.71 -4.53
C LEU A 143 5.71 -6.54 -4.44
N ALA A 144 5.58 -7.85 -4.21
CA ALA A 144 6.71 -8.75 -3.97
C ALA A 144 7.19 -9.52 -5.21
N GLY A 145 6.37 -9.60 -6.26
CA GLY A 145 6.61 -10.46 -7.41
C GLY A 145 7.74 -10.00 -8.32
N ALA A 146 8.46 -10.97 -8.89
CA ALA A 146 9.50 -10.72 -9.88
C ALA A 146 8.87 -10.35 -11.24
N ILE A 147 8.68 -9.06 -11.49
CA ILE A 147 8.18 -8.55 -12.76
C ILE A 147 9.35 -8.12 -13.64
N ARG A 148 9.37 -8.58 -14.90
CA ARG A 148 10.34 -8.14 -15.90
C ARG A 148 9.79 -6.98 -16.72
N PHE A 149 10.64 -6.00 -16.97
CA PHE A 149 10.34 -4.83 -17.79
C PHE A 149 11.12 -4.89 -19.10
N THR A 150 10.44 -4.61 -20.20
CA THR A 150 11.09 -4.27 -21.46
C THR A 150 11.58 -2.82 -21.42
N GLU A 151 12.57 -2.47 -22.23
CA GLU A 151 13.08 -1.09 -22.29
C GLU A 151 11.98 -0.04 -22.65
N PRO A 152 11.07 -0.30 -23.60
CA PRO A 152 9.95 0.61 -23.86
C PRO A 152 9.04 0.80 -22.64
N GLU A 153 8.84 -0.24 -21.83
CA GLU A 153 8.04 -0.13 -20.60
C GLU A 153 8.73 0.72 -19.56
N LYS A 154 10.04 0.55 -19.36
CA LYS A 154 10.82 1.41 -18.44
C LYS A 154 10.74 2.87 -18.85
N LEU A 155 10.92 3.19 -20.14
CA LEU A 155 10.82 4.56 -20.64
C LEU A 155 9.42 5.16 -20.42
N LYS A 156 8.37 4.37 -20.70
CA LYS A 156 6.98 4.79 -20.46
C LYS A 156 6.72 5.03 -18.97
N PHE A 157 7.07 4.08 -18.12
CA PHE A 157 6.82 4.16 -16.68
C PHE A 157 7.66 5.24 -16.02
N GLY A 158 8.92 5.41 -16.42
CA GLY A 158 9.75 6.53 -15.99
C GLY A 158 9.12 7.88 -16.35
N SER A 159 8.57 8.02 -17.55
CA SER A 159 7.89 9.26 -17.96
C SER A 159 6.63 9.56 -17.13
N ILE A 160 5.87 8.53 -16.76
CA ILE A 160 4.70 8.67 -15.86
C ILE A 160 5.17 9.03 -14.45
N TRP A 161 6.25 8.40 -13.99
CA TRP A 161 6.83 8.66 -12.68
C TRP A 161 7.33 10.09 -12.52
N GLU A 162 8.09 10.62 -13.50
CA GLU A 162 8.56 12.02 -13.46
C GLU A 162 7.42 13.04 -13.32
N GLN A 163 6.24 12.75 -13.89
CA GLN A 163 5.08 13.62 -13.76
C GLN A 163 4.44 13.51 -12.37
N ALA A 164 4.47 12.33 -11.77
CA ALA A 164 3.86 12.06 -10.47
C ALA A 164 4.69 12.51 -9.27
N LYS A 165 6.03 12.59 -9.39
CA LYS A 165 6.96 12.88 -8.28
C LYS A 165 6.59 14.11 -7.44
N GLY A 166 6.03 15.14 -8.07
CA GLY A 166 5.63 16.37 -7.37
C GLY A 166 4.53 16.17 -6.33
N ASP A 167 3.73 15.13 -6.48
CA ASP A 167 2.58 14.81 -5.61
C ASP A 167 2.89 13.66 -4.63
N VAL A 168 4.14 13.17 -4.62
CA VAL A 168 4.57 12.08 -3.74
C VAL A 168 5.13 12.63 -2.44
N ILE A 169 4.70 12.04 -1.34
CA ILE A 169 5.18 12.37 -0.01
C ILE A 169 6.44 11.54 0.25
N PHE A 170 7.55 12.20 0.58
CA PHE A 170 8.79 11.54 0.97
C PHE A 170 9.04 11.72 2.47
N LYS A 171 9.45 10.64 3.14
CA LYS A 171 9.80 10.61 4.56
C LYS A 171 11.17 9.94 4.74
N ASP A 172 11.87 10.29 5.80
CA ASP A 172 13.09 9.60 6.22
C ASP A 172 12.85 8.93 7.58
N ARG A 173 12.86 7.59 7.61
CA ARG A 173 12.64 6.83 8.85
C ARG A 173 13.88 6.82 9.75
N SER A 174 15.06 7.13 9.22
CA SER A 174 16.31 7.12 9.98
C SER A 174 16.49 8.34 10.89
N VAL A 175 15.68 9.39 10.68
CA VAL A 175 15.76 10.67 11.41
C VAL A 175 14.74 10.74 12.56
N ALA A 176 13.87 9.73 12.70
CA ALA A 176 12.81 9.72 13.72
C ALA A 176 13.28 9.34 15.14
N ASP A 177 14.56 8.97 15.32
CA ASP A 177 15.16 8.60 16.62
C ASP A 177 15.88 9.77 17.34
N GLU A 178 15.81 11.00 16.81
CA GLU A 178 16.42 12.19 17.45
C GLU A 178 15.35 13.25 17.79
N ASP A 179 14.39 12.92 18.67
CA ASP A 179 13.70 13.93 19.48
C ASP A 179 13.10 13.23 20.72
N ASP A 180 13.92 13.15 21.77
CA ASP A 180 13.62 12.70 23.14
C ASP A 180 13.47 13.93 24.07
#